data_AF-A0A812RSZ0-F1
#
_entry.id   AF-A0A812RSZ0-F1
#
_cell.length_a   1.000
_cell.length_b   1.000
_cell.length_c   1.000
_cell.angle_alpha   90.00
_cell.angle_beta   90.00
_cell.angle_gamma   90.00
#
_symmetry.space_group_name_H-M   'P 1'
#
loop_
_entity.id
_entity.type
_entity.pdbx_description
1 polymer ?
#
loop_
_entity_poly.entity_id
_entity_poly.type
_entity_poly.pdbx_seq_one_letter_code
_entity_poly.pdbx_strand_id
1 'polypeptide(L)'
;MVRPKKRRTDLVVPASIKVHWDKGHYEKNSMADVLLHHNGDKNKFIATVETMIEKTNKVELVKDCGWYSESEMKSELGWSASRVSGAIKKCQQDPANLIRSNEYDNVLEYWIVVRETGKETQAITQRETERKVQEATDAPTIDAHSFDKVKAFKERSDAQTAVYQRFQESLLNKCTKLRSLVKDLRDNYGPDAKTSIAQLESHIAKLESEYRGLSDDLTKAEADSNAKKFFARSAKDKEKQSDGPKTDFESREPRWRRTMNTEDPFDRSPHLFRLPFDPDDKMSLVGQDLFHGWHLGAGKTFMASALALFSAEWPGRSLEARFDAMVANFFQWCKDNRQQAYIRKLTRDTINWKLSTDFPTGGWSKGSTTLVLMRWFISACRECATSIAEGSLLRVCFNAALNMNLFLSKLYREQVWIESSRATEIADHGFKFLHYNALCAKQAFDENKALLTILRTIQRALLSGHAQFVRAGWLLPDK
;
A
#
# COMPACT_ATOMS: atom_id res chain seq x y z
N MET A 1 -62.76 1.89 22.19
CA MET A 1 -62.05 0.83 21.43
C MET A 1 -62.30 1.04 19.94
N VAL A 2 -61.27 1.36 19.17
CA VAL A 2 -61.37 1.52 17.70
C VAL A 2 -61.48 0.14 17.06
N ARG A 3 -62.52 -0.11 16.25
CA ARG A 3 -62.67 -1.38 15.54
C ARG A 3 -61.52 -1.53 14.52
N PRO A 4 -60.78 -2.66 14.52
CA PRO A 4 -59.73 -2.88 13.54
C PRO A 4 -60.31 -2.86 12.13
N LYS A 5 -59.74 -2.03 11.26
CA LYS A 5 -60.16 -1.91 9.85
C LYS A 5 -59.96 -3.26 9.15
N LYS A 6 -60.95 -3.70 8.35
CA LYS A 6 -60.87 -4.90 7.50
C LYS A 6 -59.59 -4.84 6.66
N ARG A 7 -58.85 -5.96 6.58
CA ARG A 7 -57.67 -6.12 5.73
C ARG A 7 -58.05 -5.72 4.29
N ARG A 8 -57.33 -4.73 3.74
CA ARG A 8 -57.42 -4.34 2.34
C ARG A 8 -56.87 -5.46 1.47
N THR A 9 -57.72 -6.07 0.64
CA THR A 9 -57.35 -7.16 -0.28
C THR A 9 -56.94 -6.66 -1.67
N ASP A 10 -57.02 -5.35 -1.91
CA ASP A 10 -56.74 -4.71 -3.19
C ASP A 10 -55.24 -4.39 -3.41
N LEU A 11 -54.39 -4.65 -2.41
CA LEU A 11 -52.95 -4.42 -2.49
C LEU A 11 -52.22 -5.64 -3.05
N VAL A 12 -52.15 -5.73 -4.38
CA VAL A 12 -51.22 -6.62 -5.07
C VAL A 12 -49.82 -5.99 -5.04
N VAL A 13 -48.88 -6.66 -4.38
CA VAL A 13 -47.45 -6.29 -4.32
C VAL A 13 -46.69 -7.10 -5.37
N PRO A 14 -45.87 -6.47 -6.23
CA PRO A 14 -45.04 -7.19 -7.20
C PRO A 14 -44.13 -8.24 -6.53
N ALA A 15 -43.96 -9.39 -7.19
CA ALA A 15 -43.18 -10.49 -6.64
C ALA A 15 -41.70 -10.13 -6.40
N SER A 16 -41.12 -9.28 -7.24
CA SER A 16 -39.75 -8.76 -7.09
C SER A 16 -39.54 -8.01 -5.76
N ILE A 17 -40.48 -7.13 -5.41
CA ILE A 17 -40.47 -6.38 -4.15
C ILE A 17 -40.67 -7.34 -2.97
N LYS A 18 -41.54 -8.34 -3.10
CA LYS A 18 -41.77 -9.34 -2.04
C LYS A 18 -40.49 -10.14 -1.73
N VAL A 19 -39.80 -10.61 -2.76
CA VAL A 19 -38.50 -11.30 -2.60
C VAL A 19 -37.49 -10.40 -1.92
N HIS A 20 -37.43 -9.11 -2.28
CA HIS A 20 -36.48 -8.19 -1.66
C HIS A 20 -36.87 -7.84 -0.22
N TRP A 21 -38.17 -7.73 0.06
CA TRP A 21 -38.70 -7.54 1.40
C TRP A 21 -38.33 -8.72 2.30
N ASP A 22 -38.35 -9.95 1.79
CA ASP A 22 -38.06 -11.15 2.56
C ASP A 22 -36.55 -11.37 2.82
N LYS A 23 -35.63 -10.64 2.17
CA LYS A 23 -34.17 -10.80 2.31
C LYS A 23 -33.57 -10.35 3.65
N GLY A 24 -34.24 -9.48 4.41
CA GLY A 24 -33.69 -9.04 5.68
C GLY A 24 -34.34 -7.80 6.27
N HIS A 25 -33.94 -7.47 7.51
CA HIS A 25 -34.45 -6.30 8.25
C HIS A 25 -34.01 -4.97 7.62
N TYR A 26 -32.80 -4.95 7.04
CA TYR A 26 -32.21 -3.76 6.44
C TYR A 26 -32.97 -3.31 5.18
N GLU A 27 -33.25 -4.22 4.25
CA GLU A 27 -33.99 -3.87 3.03
C GLU A 27 -35.43 -3.43 3.34
N LYS A 28 -36.05 -4.01 4.37
CA LYS A 28 -37.40 -3.61 4.83
C LYS A 28 -37.44 -2.16 5.32
N ASN A 29 -36.46 -1.73 6.12
CA ASN A 29 -36.45 -0.35 6.64
C ASN A 29 -36.19 0.65 5.51
N SER A 30 -35.26 0.34 4.61
CA SER A 30 -35.01 1.15 3.41
C SER A 30 -36.27 1.31 2.55
N MET A 31 -37.02 0.22 2.34
CA MET A 31 -38.31 0.30 1.65
C MET A 31 -39.38 1.07 2.45
N ALA A 32 -39.41 0.94 3.78
CA ALA A 32 -40.32 1.71 4.62
C ALA A 32 -40.04 3.23 4.50
N ASP A 33 -38.77 3.64 4.46
CA ASP A 33 -38.37 5.03 4.27
C ASP A 33 -38.80 5.57 2.90
N VAL A 34 -38.64 4.78 1.84
CA VAL A 34 -39.12 5.16 0.48
C VAL A 34 -40.64 5.30 0.45
N LEU A 35 -41.37 4.43 1.16
CA LEU A 35 -42.82 4.50 1.27
C LEU A 35 -43.27 5.77 2.01
N LEU A 36 -42.58 6.12 3.11
CA LEU A 36 -42.82 7.35 3.88
C LEU A 36 -42.46 8.60 3.06
N HIS A 37 -41.33 8.59 2.36
CA HIS A 37 -40.88 9.70 1.52
C HIS A 37 -41.88 10.03 0.40
N HIS A 38 -42.53 9.01 -0.16
CA HIS A 38 -43.58 9.20 -1.16
C HIS A 38 -44.98 9.35 -0.56
N ASN A 39 -45.09 9.54 0.77
CA ASN A 39 -46.36 9.74 1.48
C ASN A 39 -47.41 8.65 1.17
N GLY A 40 -46.96 7.40 0.99
CA GLY A 40 -47.81 6.27 0.64
C GLY A 40 -48.29 6.23 -0.83
N ASP A 41 -47.77 7.09 -1.71
CA ASP A 41 -48.02 7.01 -3.16
C ASP A 41 -47.41 5.72 -3.73
N LYS A 42 -48.29 4.76 -4.04
CA LYS A 42 -47.94 3.41 -4.48
C LYS A 42 -47.07 3.41 -5.74
N ASN A 43 -47.41 4.24 -6.73
CA ASN A 43 -46.74 4.19 -8.04
C ASN A 43 -45.33 4.75 -7.93
N LYS A 44 -45.15 5.82 -7.16
CA LYS A 44 -43.82 6.39 -6.87
C LYS A 44 -42.98 5.45 -6.02
N PHE A 45 -43.58 4.82 -5.00
CA PHE A 45 -42.89 3.81 -4.19
C PHE A 45 -42.35 2.65 -5.03
N ILE A 46 -43.20 2.04 -5.87
CA ILE A 46 -42.80 0.91 -6.72
C ILE A 46 -41.67 1.31 -7.67
N ALA A 47 -41.81 2.43 -8.39
CA ALA A 47 -40.79 2.91 -9.33
C ALA A 47 -39.43 3.15 -8.66
N THR A 48 -39.43 3.74 -7.46
CA THR A 48 -38.20 4.00 -6.70
C THR A 48 -37.57 2.72 -6.17
N VAL A 49 -38.35 1.78 -5.65
CA VAL A 49 -37.84 0.49 -5.15
C VAL A 49 -37.29 -0.37 -6.28
N GLU A 50 -37.96 -0.41 -7.45
CA GLU A 50 -37.45 -1.10 -8.64
C GLU A 50 -36.09 -0.52 -9.07
N THR A 51 -35.97 0.81 -9.10
CA THR A 51 -34.69 1.49 -9.38
C THR A 51 -33.61 1.15 -8.35
N MET A 52 -33.96 0.98 -7.07
CA MET A 52 -33.01 0.58 -6.02
C MET A 52 -32.57 -0.88 -6.16
N ILE A 53 -33.49 -1.78 -6.49
CA ILE A 53 -33.20 -3.20 -6.77
C ILE A 53 -32.24 -3.31 -7.96
N GLU A 54 -32.50 -2.56 -9.04
CA GLU A 54 -31.62 -2.52 -10.21
C GLU A 54 -30.21 -2.01 -9.88
N LYS A 55 -30.10 -0.95 -9.08
CA LYS A 55 -28.81 -0.40 -8.63
C LYS A 55 -28.03 -1.36 -7.75
N THR A 56 -28.72 -2.13 -6.91
CA THR A 56 -28.10 -3.07 -5.95
C THR A 56 -27.56 -4.31 -6.65
N ASN A 57 -28.17 -4.73 -7.76
CA ASN A 57 -27.74 -5.89 -8.54
C ASN A 57 -26.71 -5.55 -9.64
N LYS A 58 -26.09 -4.37 -9.60
CA LYS A 58 -25.08 -4.00 -10.60
C LYS A 58 -23.79 -4.79 -10.38
N VAL A 59 -23.69 -5.93 -11.08
CA VAL A 59 -22.45 -6.68 -11.21
C VAL A 59 -21.58 -5.97 -12.23
N GLU A 60 -20.46 -5.39 -11.78
CA GLU A 60 -19.47 -4.86 -12.71
C GLU A 60 -18.63 -6.03 -13.23
N LEU A 61 -18.92 -6.42 -14.47
CA LEU A 61 -18.16 -7.45 -15.15
C LEU A 61 -17.01 -6.78 -15.91
N VAL A 62 -15.80 -6.91 -15.40
CA VAL A 62 -14.59 -6.42 -16.07
C VAL A 62 -14.12 -7.52 -17.01
N LYS A 63 -14.21 -7.26 -18.32
CA LYS A 63 -13.69 -8.14 -19.37
C LYS A 63 -12.35 -7.60 -19.86
N ASP A 64 -11.29 -8.36 -19.62
CA ASP A 64 -10.01 -8.13 -20.27
C ASP A 64 -10.09 -8.73 -21.68
N CYS A 65 -10.04 -7.90 -22.70
CA CYS A 65 -10.23 -8.28 -24.09
C CYS A 65 -9.26 -7.55 -25.02
N GLY A 66 -8.89 -8.22 -26.12
CA GLY A 66 -7.96 -7.67 -27.09
C GLY A 66 -7.98 -8.47 -28.39
N TRP A 67 -7.29 -7.91 -29.38
CA TRP A 67 -7.03 -8.56 -30.66
C TRP A 67 -5.75 -9.36 -30.54
N TYR A 68 -5.81 -10.66 -30.86
CA TYR A 68 -4.64 -11.54 -30.81
C TYR A 68 -4.59 -12.44 -32.04
N SER A 69 -3.40 -12.59 -32.61
CA SER A 69 -3.10 -13.62 -33.58
C SER A 69 -3.04 -15.02 -32.95
N GLU A 70 -3.03 -16.06 -33.79
CA GLU A 70 -2.86 -17.44 -33.31
C GLU A 70 -1.52 -17.64 -32.56
N SER A 71 -0.45 -16.98 -33.02
CA SER A 71 0.86 -17.04 -32.38
C SER A 71 0.87 -16.34 -31.02
N GLU A 72 0.29 -15.13 -30.91
CA GLU A 72 0.28 -14.37 -29.65
C GLU A 72 -0.59 -15.05 -28.58
N MET A 73 -1.71 -15.67 -28.96
CA MET A 73 -2.47 -16.49 -28.00
C MET A 73 -1.63 -17.62 -27.39
N LYS A 74 -0.70 -18.20 -28.15
CA LYS A 74 0.20 -19.25 -27.66
C LYS A 74 1.36 -18.69 -26.85
N SER A 75 2.05 -17.67 -27.35
CA SER A 75 3.27 -17.12 -26.73
C SER A 75 2.98 -16.20 -25.55
N GLU A 76 2.03 -15.27 -25.70
CA GLU A 76 1.76 -14.23 -24.69
C GLU A 76 0.75 -14.68 -23.65
N LEU A 77 -0.35 -15.31 -24.09
CA LEU A 77 -1.40 -15.78 -23.17
C LEU A 77 -1.12 -17.19 -22.63
N GLY A 78 -0.16 -17.91 -23.21
CA GLY A 78 0.17 -19.29 -22.82
C GLY A 78 -0.97 -20.28 -23.05
N TRP A 79 -1.87 -20.01 -24.02
CA TRP A 79 -3.01 -20.90 -24.28
C TRP A 79 -2.57 -22.17 -25.00
N SER A 80 -3.18 -23.30 -24.64
CA SER A 80 -2.99 -24.56 -25.35
C SER A 80 -3.56 -24.49 -26.77
N ALA A 81 -3.01 -25.27 -27.70
CA ALA A 81 -3.51 -25.34 -29.07
C ALA A 81 -5.02 -25.66 -29.16
N SER A 82 -5.53 -26.51 -28.26
CA SER A 82 -6.96 -26.82 -28.17
C SER A 82 -7.82 -25.62 -27.78
N ARG A 83 -7.37 -24.79 -26.83
CA ARG A 83 -8.08 -23.58 -26.42
C ARG A 83 -8.06 -22.52 -27.51
N VAL A 84 -6.92 -22.36 -28.19
CA VAL A 84 -6.77 -21.44 -29.33
C VAL A 84 -7.72 -21.82 -30.47
N SER A 85 -7.76 -23.11 -30.84
CA SER A 85 -8.70 -23.60 -31.86
C SER A 85 -10.17 -23.34 -31.48
N GLY A 86 -10.54 -23.53 -30.21
CA GLY A 86 -11.87 -23.21 -29.70
C GLY A 86 -12.23 -21.72 -29.78
N ALA A 87 -11.28 -20.84 -29.46
CA ALA A 87 -11.46 -19.39 -29.54
C ALA A 87 -11.62 -18.91 -30.99
N ILE A 88 -10.79 -19.40 -31.91
CA ILE A 88 -10.89 -19.12 -33.34
C ILE A 88 -12.24 -19.58 -33.88
N LYS A 89 -12.67 -20.81 -33.56
CA LYS A 89 -13.97 -21.35 -33.97
C LYS A 89 -15.15 -20.48 -33.49
N LYS A 90 -15.04 -19.90 -32.29
CA LYS A 90 -16.06 -18.95 -31.78
C LYS A 90 -16.06 -17.65 -32.56
N CYS A 91 -14.89 -17.08 -32.90
CA CYS A 91 -14.79 -15.85 -33.69
C CYS A 91 -15.31 -16.05 -35.12
N GLN A 92 -15.13 -17.24 -35.69
CA GLN A 92 -15.66 -17.59 -37.02
C GLN A 92 -17.20 -17.60 -37.09
N GLN A 93 -17.91 -17.59 -35.95
CA GLN A 93 -19.37 -17.47 -35.93
C GLN A 93 -19.85 -16.03 -36.25
N ASP A 94 -18.98 -15.03 -36.04
CA ASP A 94 -19.24 -13.63 -36.38
C ASP A 94 -17.96 -12.96 -36.92
N PRO A 95 -17.55 -13.33 -38.16
CA PRO A 95 -16.28 -12.91 -38.72
C PRO A 95 -16.21 -11.41 -38.99
N ALA A 96 -17.36 -10.72 -39.15
CA ALA A 96 -17.40 -9.29 -39.42
C ALA A 96 -16.96 -8.44 -38.21
N ASN A 97 -17.23 -8.92 -36.99
CA ASN A 97 -16.94 -8.18 -35.76
C ASN A 97 -15.79 -8.76 -34.93
N LEU A 98 -15.49 -10.05 -35.08
CA LEU A 98 -14.55 -10.77 -34.22
C LEU A 98 -13.25 -11.19 -34.94
N ILE A 99 -13.14 -10.92 -36.24
CA ILE A 99 -11.94 -11.21 -37.02
C ILE A 99 -11.57 -9.96 -37.80
N ARG A 100 -10.28 -9.59 -37.75
CA ARG A 100 -9.73 -8.54 -38.60
C ARG A 100 -8.38 -8.97 -39.16
N SER A 101 -7.94 -8.31 -40.22
CA SER A 101 -6.57 -8.39 -40.69
C SER A 101 -5.82 -7.18 -40.17
N ASN A 102 -4.66 -7.38 -39.55
CA ASN A 102 -3.81 -6.30 -39.08
C ASN A 102 -3.27 -5.52 -40.29
N GLU A 103 -3.37 -4.18 -40.25
CA GLU A 103 -3.05 -3.31 -41.38
C GLU A 103 -1.56 -3.32 -41.76
N TYR A 104 -0.68 -3.76 -40.86
CA TYR A 104 0.77 -3.67 -41.05
C TYR A 104 1.37 -4.94 -41.68
N ASP A 105 0.91 -6.11 -41.26
CA ASP A 105 1.46 -7.41 -41.68
C ASP A 105 0.43 -8.35 -42.31
N ASN A 106 -0.83 -7.91 -42.42
CA ASN A 106 -1.98 -8.68 -42.89
C ASN A 106 -2.25 -9.97 -42.10
N VAL A 107 -1.72 -10.11 -40.89
CA VAL A 107 -1.99 -11.27 -40.03
C VAL A 107 -3.43 -11.20 -39.52
N LEU A 108 -4.12 -12.34 -39.51
CA LEU A 108 -5.46 -12.42 -38.95
C LEU A 108 -5.41 -12.36 -37.43
N GLU A 109 -6.17 -11.43 -36.87
CA GLU A 109 -6.34 -11.25 -35.43
C GLU A 109 -7.78 -11.55 -35.03
N TYR A 110 -7.93 -12.11 -33.84
CA TYR A 110 -9.20 -12.56 -33.28
C TYR A 110 -9.51 -11.76 -32.01
N TRP A 111 -10.72 -11.22 -31.91
CA TRP A 111 -11.15 -10.52 -30.69
C TRP A 111 -11.49 -11.54 -29.62
N ILE A 112 -10.61 -11.66 -28.62
CA ILE A 112 -10.75 -12.65 -27.56
C ILE A 112 -10.90 -11.99 -26.19
N VAL A 113 -11.69 -12.64 -25.34
CA VAL A 113 -11.81 -12.29 -23.92
C VAL A 113 -10.81 -13.15 -23.14
N VAL A 114 -9.75 -12.52 -22.64
CA VAL A 114 -8.65 -13.17 -21.92
C VAL A 114 -9.10 -13.59 -20.53
N ARG A 115 -9.82 -12.69 -19.84
CA ARG A 115 -10.29 -12.90 -18.48
C ARG A 115 -11.61 -12.16 -18.26
N GLU A 116 -12.60 -12.86 -17.71
CA GLU A 116 -13.80 -12.24 -17.17
C GLU A 116 -13.69 -12.26 -15.64
N THR A 117 -13.57 -11.09 -15.02
CA THR A 117 -13.65 -10.95 -13.56
C THR A 117 -14.95 -10.25 -13.21
N GLY A 118 -15.85 -10.97 -12.53
CA GLY A 118 -17.02 -10.36 -11.90
C GLY A 118 -16.63 -9.70 -10.59
N LYS A 119 -16.81 -8.39 -10.47
CA LYS A 119 -16.75 -7.69 -9.20
C LYS A 119 -18.17 -7.39 -8.76
N GLU A 120 -18.69 -8.20 -7.83
CA GLU A 120 -19.93 -7.90 -7.16
C GLU A 120 -19.68 -6.72 -6.21
N THR A 121 -20.15 -5.53 -6.60
CA THR A 121 -20.03 -4.34 -5.77
C THR A 121 -21.34 -4.16 -5.03
N GLN A 122 -21.45 -4.73 -3.82
CA GLN A 122 -22.56 -4.44 -2.93
C GLN A 122 -22.36 -3.02 -2.37
N ALA A 123 -23.08 -2.05 -2.92
CA ALA A 123 -23.11 -0.70 -2.39
C ALA A 123 -23.90 -0.68 -1.08
N ILE A 124 -23.24 -0.95 0.04
CA ILE A 124 -23.82 -0.76 1.38
C ILE A 124 -23.90 0.73 1.65
N THR A 125 -25.02 1.35 1.25
CA THR A 125 -25.31 2.76 1.57
C THR A 125 -25.84 2.80 3.00
N GLN A 126 -24.96 2.81 3.99
CA GLN A 126 -25.33 2.82 5.41
C GLN A 126 -25.86 4.20 5.80
N ARG A 127 -27.17 4.28 6.09
CA ARG A 127 -27.77 5.39 6.85
C ARG A 127 -28.71 4.80 7.89
N GLU A 128 -28.26 4.80 9.14
CA GLU A 128 -29.03 4.40 10.31
C GLU A 128 -29.92 5.55 10.77
N THR A 129 -31.24 5.34 10.83
CA THR A 129 -32.02 5.80 11.99
C THR A 129 -33.31 4.97 12.17
N GLU A 130 -33.58 4.67 13.44
CA GLU A 130 -34.87 4.34 14.09
C GLU A 130 -35.47 2.93 13.92
N ARG A 131 -35.34 2.13 14.99
CA ARG A 131 -36.48 1.34 15.47
C ARG A 131 -36.44 1.17 16.99
N LYS A 132 -37.50 1.67 17.64
CA LYS A 132 -37.87 1.32 19.02
C LYS A 132 -38.76 0.07 19.06
N VAL A 133 -38.48 -0.75 20.07
CA VAL A 133 -39.41 -1.43 21.00
C VAL A 133 -40.39 -2.44 20.40
N GLN A 134 -40.11 -3.74 20.59
CA GLN A 134 -41.07 -4.73 21.14
C GLN A 134 -40.39 -6.11 21.39
N GLU A 135 -39.25 -6.19 22.07
CA GLU A 135 -38.65 -7.49 22.43
C GLU A 135 -37.75 -7.29 23.66
N ALA A 136 -38.38 -7.15 24.82
CA ALA A 136 -37.68 -7.15 26.10
C ALA A 136 -38.56 -7.87 27.13
N THR A 137 -38.44 -9.19 27.17
CA THR A 137 -38.80 -9.96 28.38
C THR A 137 -37.91 -11.16 28.68
N ASP A 138 -36.93 -11.52 27.84
CA ASP A 138 -35.98 -12.61 28.20
C ASP A 138 -34.53 -12.10 28.12
N ALA A 139 -33.88 -12.02 29.28
CA ALA A 139 -32.47 -11.67 29.38
C ALA A 139 -31.63 -12.81 28.76
N PRO A 140 -30.80 -12.56 27.73
CA PRO A 140 -29.94 -13.58 27.16
C PRO A 140 -28.83 -13.93 28.17
N THR A 141 -28.89 -15.13 28.72
CA THR A 141 -27.82 -15.70 29.54
C THR A 141 -26.62 -16.00 28.64
N ILE A 142 -25.54 -15.23 28.77
CA ILE A 142 -24.30 -15.47 28.03
C ILE A 142 -23.52 -16.57 28.76
N ASP A 143 -23.36 -17.72 28.09
CA ASP A 143 -22.62 -18.87 28.61
C ASP A 143 -21.14 -18.53 28.86
N ALA A 144 -20.70 -18.67 30.11
CA ALA A 144 -19.34 -18.42 30.57
C ALA A 144 -18.31 -19.29 29.84
N HIS A 145 -18.71 -20.46 29.30
CA HIS A 145 -17.84 -21.37 28.57
C HIS A 145 -17.48 -20.91 27.15
N SER A 146 -18.05 -19.79 26.68
CA SER A 146 -17.76 -19.25 25.35
C SER A 146 -16.27 -18.88 25.15
N PHE A 147 -15.53 -18.63 26.23
CA PHE A 147 -14.11 -18.27 26.18
C PHE A 147 -13.15 -19.47 26.25
N ASP A 148 -13.59 -20.63 26.76
CA ASP A 148 -12.75 -21.83 26.85
C ASP A 148 -12.33 -22.34 25.46
N LYS A 149 -13.18 -22.09 24.45
CA LYS A 149 -12.88 -22.37 23.04
C LYS A 149 -11.71 -21.55 22.50
N VAL A 150 -11.45 -20.36 23.03
CA VAL A 150 -10.33 -19.50 22.60
C VAL A 150 -9.00 -20.09 23.07
N LYS A 151 -8.98 -20.57 24.32
CA LYS A 151 -7.80 -21.20 24.91
C LYS A 151 -7.44 -22.52 24.20
N ALA A 152 -8.45 -23.36 23.97
CA ALA A 152 -8.29 -24.60 23.20
C ALA A 152 -7.84 -24.36 21.74
N PHE A 153 -8.09 -23.17 21.18
CA PHE A 153 -7.63 -22.79 19.85
C PHE A 153 -6.15 -22.43 19.81
N LYS A 154 -5.66 -21.71 20.83
CA LYS A 154 -4.25 -21.32 20.99
C LYS A 154 -3.32 -22.54 21.11
N GLU A 155 -3.82 -23.64 21.67
CA GLU A 155 -3.05 -24.86 21.91
C GLU A 155 -2.86 -25.74 20.65
N ARG A 156 -3.57 -25.46 19.54
CA ARG A 156 -3.38 -26.17 18.27
C ARG A 156 -2.27 -25.50 17.45
N SER A 157 -1.05 -26.02 17.61
CA SER A 157 0.20 -25.49 17.03
C SER A 157 0.23 -25.35 15.50
N ASP A 158 -0.67 -26.05 14.79
CA ASP A 158 -0.61 -26.19 13.33
C ASP A 158 -1.72 -25.42 12.60
N ALA A 159 -2.52 -24.63 13.32
CA ALA A 159 -3.67 -23.95 12.75
C ALA A 159 -3.24 -22.89 11.71
N GLN A 160 -3.64 -23.12 10.45
CA GLN A 160 -3.41 -22.25 9.30
C GLN A 160 -3.72 -20.78 9.63
N THR A 161 -2.82 -19.86 9.27
CA THR A 161 -2.95 -18.39 9.41
C THR A 161 -4.34 -17.87 9.01
N ALA A 162 -4.95 -18.47 7.98
CA ALA A 162 -6.29 -18.14 7.52
C ALA A 162 -7.40 -18.36 8.56
N VAL A 163 -7.27 -19.37 9.43
CA VAL A 163 -8.24 -19.67 10.48
C VAL A 163 -8.16 -18.65 11.61
N TYR A 164 -6.94 -18.25 11.98
CA TYR A 164 -6.71 -17.17 12.94
C TYR A 164 -7.25 -15.82 12.45
N GLN A 165 -7.03 -15.50 11.17
CA GLN A 165 -7.57 -14.28 10.55
C GLN A 165 -9.10 -14.26 10.59
N ARG A 166 -9.78 -15.36 10.21
CA ARG A 166 -11.24 -15.48 10.32
C ARG A 166 -11.74 -15.33 11.76
N PHE A 167 -10.97 -15.86 12.72
CA PHE A 167 -11.31 -15.73 14.13
C PHE A 167 -11.16 -14.29 14.63
N GLN A 168 -10.11 -13.58 14.23
CA GLN A 168 -9.93 -12.14 14.50
C GLN A 168 -11.07 -11.30 13.93
N GLU A 169 -11.47 -11.54 12.68
CA GLU A 169 -12.61 -10.87 12.04
C GLU A 169 -13.91 -11.14 12.82
N SER A 170 -14.11 -12.37 13.29
CA SER A 170 -15.27 -12.74 14.12
C SER A 170 -15.31 -11.99 15.46
N LEU A 171 -14.16 -11.86 16.14
CA LEU A 171 -14.05 -11.08 17.38
C LEU A 171 -14.34 -9.60 17.13
N LEU A 172 -13.76 -9.01 16.09
CA LEU A 172 -13.97 -7.61 15.74
C LEU A 172 -15.44 -7.33 15.42
N ASN A 173 -16.08 -8.20 14.64
CA ASN A 173 -17.51 -8.11 14.32
C ASN A 173 -18.39 -8.20 15.57
N LYS A 174 -18.05 -9.07 16.53
CA LYS A 174 -18.76 -9.15 17.82
C LYS A 174 -18.60 -7.87 18.64
N CYS A 175 -17.39 -7.31 18.74
CA CYS A 175 -17.15 -6.04 19.43
C CYS A 175 -17.98 -4.90 18.83
N THR A 176 -18.03 -4.79 17.51
CA THR A 176 -18.84 -3.78 16.81
C THR A 176 -20.31 -3.91 17.13
N LYS A 177 -20.87 -5.14 17.11
CA LYS A 177 -22.27 -5.39 17.46
C LYS A 177 -22.57 -5.03 18.92
N LEU A 178 -21.68 -5.40 19.85
CA LEU A 178 -21.87 -5.09 21.27
C LEU A 178 -21.78 -3.58 21.56
N ARG A 179 -20.88 -2.86 20.89
CA ARG A 179 -20.80 -1.39 21.00
C ARG A 179 -22.07 -0.71 20.48
N SER A 180 -22.62 -1.21 19.38
CA SER A 180 -23.92 -0.73 18.86
C SER A 180 -25.04 -0.96 19.87
N LEU A 181 -25.07 -2.12 20.53
CA LEU A 181 -26.05 -2.41 21.57
C LEU A 181 -25.87 -1.52 22.81
N VAL A 182 -24.63 -1.27 23.25
CA VAL A 182 -24.35 -0.33 24.35
C VAL A 182 -24.85 1.07 24.03
N LYS A 183 -24.61 1.54 22.80
CA LYS A 183 -25.11 2.83 22.33
C LYS A 183 -26.65 2.87 22.36
N ASP A 184 -27.30 1.85 21.80
CA ASP A 184 -28.76 1.76 21.77
C ASP A 184 -29.38 1.74 23.18
N LEU A 185 -28.76 1.00 24.12
CA LEU A 185 -29.19 0.98 25.52
C LEU A 185 -29.07 2.35 26.19
N ARG A 186 -27.99 3.08 25.92
CA ARG A 186 -27.79 4.46 26.42
C ARG A 186 -28.85 5.41 25.88
N ASP A 187 -29.10 5.35 24.58
CA ASP A 187 -29.99 6.28 23.89
C ASP A 187 -31.47 6.03 24.24
N ASN A 188 -31.87 4.78 24.48
CA ASN A 188 -33.28 4.42 24.65
C ASN A 188 -33.74 4.16 26.09
N TYR A 189 -32.85 3.74 26.99
CA TYR A 189 -33.22 3.24 28.32
C TYR A 189 -32.59 4.02 29.49
N GLY A 190 -31.65 4.92 29.21
CA GLY A 190 -31.15 5.88 30.20
C GLY A 190 -30.60 5.22 31.48
N PRO A 191 -30.99 5.67 32.69
CA PRO A 191 -30.43 5.17 33.95
C PRO A 191 -30.74 3.70 34.24
N ASP A 192 -31.88 3.19 33.75
CA ASP A 192 -32.39 1.85 34.10
C ASP A 192 -31.53 0.72 33.49
N ALA A 193 -30.76 1.01 32.43
CA ALA A 193 -29.86 0.08 31.77
C ALA A 193 -28.41 0.11 32.29
N LYS A 194 -28.10 0.89 33.36
CA LYS A 194 -26.72 1.14 33.81
C LYS A 194 -25.92 -0.14 34.09
N THR A 195 -26.53 -1.12 34.76
CA THR A 195 -25.88 -2.40 35.09
C THR A 195 -25.58 -3.22 33.84
N SER A 196 -26.53 -3.32 32.91
CA SER A 196 -26.35 -4.04 31.64
C SER A 196 -25.30 -3.39 30.74
N ILE A 197 -25.28 -2.05 30.69
CA ILE A 197 -24.25 -1.30 29.97
C ILE A 197 -22.86 -1.62 30.55
N ALA A 198 -22.69 -1.57 31.88
CA ALA A 198 -21.41 -1.86 32.51
C ALA A 198 -20.92 -3.30 32.26
N GLN A 199 -21.84 -4.28 32.27
CA GLN A 199 -21.52 -5.67 31.93
C GLN A 199 -21.09 -5.83 30.47
N LEU A 200 -21.80 -5.21 29.53
CA LEU A 200 -21.45 -5.23 28.11
C LEU A 200 -20.09 -4.56 27.83
N GLU A 201 -19.81 -3.43 28.47
CA GLU A 201 -18.52 -2.75 28.35
C GLU A 201 -17.37 -3.60 28.89
N SER A 202 -17.58 -4.29 30.01
CA SER A 202 -16.61 -5.28 30.54
C SER A 202 -16.35 -6.42 29.55
N HIS A 203 -17.39 -6.95 28.90
CA HIS A 203 -17.25 -7.97 27.86
C HIS A 203 -16.53 -7.46 26.60
N ILE A 204 -16.84 -6.23 26.15
CA ILE A 204 -16.14 -5.58 25.04
C ILE A 204 -14.65 -5.45 25.36
N ALA A 205 -14.30 -4.98 26.56
CA ALA A 205 -12.91 -4.85 26.98
C ALA A 205 -12.17 -6.20 26.99
N LYS A 206 -12.83 -7.28 27.44
CA LYS A 206 -12.27 -8.64 27.41
C LYS A 206 -12.05 -9.14 25.97
N LEU A 207 -13.02 -8.96 25.07
CA LEU A 207 -12.90 -9.35 23.66
C LEU A 207 -11.79 -8.57 22.94
N GLU A 208 -11.66 -7.27 23.22
CA GLU A 208 -10.58 -6.43 22.67
C GLU A 208 -9.20 -6.83 23.20
N SER A 209 -9.11 -7.28 24.45
CA SER A 209 -7.88 -7.83 24.99
C SER A 209 -7.47 -9.12 24.28
N GLU A 210 -8.41 -10.05 24.06
CA GLU A 210 -8.13 -11.30 23.33
C GLU A 210 -7.79 -11.04 21.86
N TYR A 211 -8.50 -10.12 21.20
CA TYR A 211 -8.21 -9.71 19.82
C TYR A 211 -6.78 -9.18 19.70
N ARG A 212 -6.36 -8.30 20.62
CA ARG A 212 -4.98 -7.77 20.64
C ARG A 212 -3.95 -8.89 20.81
N GLY A 213 -4.14 -9.78 21.78
CA GLY A 213 -3.22 -10.92 21.98
C GLY A 213 -3.08 -11.80 20.73
N LEU A 214 -4.20 -12.12 20.06
CA LEU A 214 -4.18 -12.87 18.81
C LEU A 214 -3.50 -12.12 17.66
N SER A 215 -3.64 -10.80 17.61
CA SER A 215 -2.99 -9.95 16.61
C SER A 215 -1.48 -9.91 16.79
N ASP A 216 -1.03 -9.82 18.05
CA ASP A 216 0.39 -9.87 18.40
C ASP A 216 0.99 -11.26 18.06
N ASP A 217 0.29 -12.35 18.40
CA ASP A 217 0.71 -13.73 18.09
C ASP A 217 0.83 -13.97 16.57
N LEU A 218 -0.15 -13.50 15.79
CA LEU A 218 -0.13 -13.63 14.33
C LEU A 218 1.04 -12.84 13.72
N THR A 219 1.26 -11.62 14.21
CA THR A 219 2.36 -10.76 13.75
C THR A 219 3.71 -11.41 14.06
N LYS A 220 3.85 -12.03 15.23
CA LYS A 220 5.07 -12.77 15.61
C LYS A 220 5.29 -14.01 14.75
N ALA A 221 4.25 -14.80 14.48
CA ALA A 221 4.35 -15.98 13.62
C ALA A 221 4.71 -15.61 12.17
N GLU A 222 4.14 -14.54 11.64
CA GLU A 222 4.48 -14.00 10.31
C GLU A 222 5.91 -13.43 10.29
N ALA A 223 6.33 -12.72 11.33
CA ALA A 223 7.70 -12.24 11.51
C ALA A 223 8.70 -13.41 11.44
N ASP A 224 8.47 -14.47 12.21
CA ASP A 224 9.34 -15.64 12.26
C ASP A 224 9.38 -16.38 10.93
N SER A 225 8.24 -16.51 10.25
CA SER A 225 8.14 -17.13 8.91
C SER A 225 8.88 -16.31 7.84
N ASN A 226 8.69 -14.99 7.84
CA ASN A 226 9.36 -14.08 6.91
C ASN A 226 10.87 -14.00 7.19
N ALA A 227 11.29 -13.94 8.45
CA ALA A 227 12.69 -14.02 8.85
C ALA A 227 13.31 -15.33 8.35
N LYS A 228 12.67 -16.48 8.58
CA LYS A 228 13.15 -17.78 8.06
C LYS A 228 13.28 -17.79 6.53
N LYS A 229 12.29 -17.26 5.80
CA LYS A 229 12.35 -17.16 4.32
C LYS A 229 13.47 -16.22 3.87
N PHE A 230 13.63 -15.09 4.55
CA PHE A 230 14.67 -14.11 4.25
C PHE A 230 16.07 -14.68 4.50
N PHE A 231 16.29 -15.36 5.62
CA PHE A 231 17.55 -16.05 5.91
C PHE A 231 17.81 -17.21 4.97
N ALA A 232 16.79 -18.00 4.60
CA ALA A 232 16.92 -19.07 3.62
C ALA A 232 17.28 -18.54 2.22
N ARG A 233 16.70 -17.40 1.81
CA ARG A 233 17.05 -16.71 0.57
C ARG A 233 18.46 -16.15 0.62
N SER A 234 18.83 -15.51 1.73
CA SER A 234 20.18 -14.99 1.95
C SER A 234 21.24 -16.11 1.98
N ALA A 235 20.91 -17.29 2.52
CA ALA A 235 21.78 -18.45 2.50
C ALA A 235 21.98 -19.00 1.07
N LYS A 236 20.90 -19.11 0.29
CA LYS A 236 20.96 -19.47 -1.14
C LYS A 236 21.72 -18.44 -1.97
N ASP A 237 21.55 -17.16 -1.64
CA ASP A 237 22.26 -16.07 -2.31
C ASP A 237 23.76 -16.12 -1.94
N LYS A 238 24.12 -16.42 -0.67
CA LYS A 238 25.52 -16.66 -0.26
C LYS A 238 26.15 -17.84 -1.01
N GLU A 239 25.41 -18.91 -1.24
CA GLU A 239 25.88 -20.11 -1.96
C GLU A 239 26.10 -19.84 -3.46
N LYS A 240 25.32 -18.93 -4.06
CA LYS A 240 25.52 -18.44 -5.44
C LYS A 240 26.50 -17.27 -5.56
N GLN A 241 26.99 -16.74 -4.44
CA GLN A 241 27.81 -15.54 -4.37
C GLN A 241 29.27 -15.91 -4.06
N SER A 242 29.82 -16.89 -4.78
CA SER A 242 31.27 -17.05 -4.87
C SER A 242 31.83 -15.95 -5.79
N ASP A 243 32.71 -15.12 -5.21
CA ASP A 243 33.74 -14.28 -5.85
C ASP A 243 33.43 -12.92 -6.52
N GLY A 244 32.24 -12.33 -6.35
CA GLY A 244 32.00 -10.95 -6.82
C GLY A 244 32.13 -9.85 -5.74
N PRO A 245 33.00 -8.82 -5.87
CA PRO A 245 33.13 -7.72 -4.90
C PRO A 245 32.00 -6.70 -5.04
N LYS A 246 30.77 -7.10 -4.68
CA LYS A 246 29.55 -6.31 -4.92
C LYS A 246 29.17 -5.32 -3.81
N THR A 247 29.94 -5.25 -2.72
CA THR A 247 29.58 -4.44 -1.54
C THR A 247 30.77 -3.70 -0.93
N ASP A 248 31.71 -3.27 -1.75
CA ASP A 248 32.71 -2.31 -1.30
C ASP A 248 32.07 -0.92 -1.29
N PHE A 249 31.62 -0.49 -0.10
CA PHE A 249 31.04 0.84 0.15
C PHE A 249 32.00 1.76 0.91
N GLU A 250 33.13 1.21 1.36
CA GLU A 250 34.14 1.93 2.13
C GLU A 250 35.21 2.54 1.20
N SER A 251 35.47 1.90 0.07
CA SER A 251 36.38 2.42 -0.94
C SER A 251 35.75 3.52 -1.81
N ARG A 252 36.50 4.60 -2.04
CA ARG A 252 36.22 5.59 -3.09
C ARG A 252 36.38 5.02 -4.51
N GLU A 253 37.14 3.93 -4.63
CA GLU A 253 37.34 3.18 -5.86
C GLU A 253 36.84 1.74 -5.68
N PRO A 254 35.52 1.55 -5.57
CA PRO A 254 35.02 0.23 -5.30
C PRO A 254 35.24 -0.67 -6.51
N ARG A 255 35.62 -1.93 -6.29
CA ARG A 255 36.05 -2.84 -7.37
C ARG A 255 35.00 -3.01 -8.48
N TRP A 256 33.71 -3.02 -8.12
CA TRP A 256 32.60 -3.11 -9.08
C TRP A 256 32.50 -1.89 -10.02
N ARG A 257 33.16 -0.77 -9.71
CA ARG A 257 33.28 0.36 -10.64
C ARG A 257 33.92 -0.07 -11.96
N ARG A 258 34.87 -1.02 -11.92
CA ARG A 258 35.52 -1.57 -13.12
C ARG A 258 34.60 -2.44 -13.97
N THR A 259 33.47 -2.88 -13.41
CA THR A 259 32.46 -3.67 -14.14
C THR A 259 31.32 -2.80 -14.65
N MET A 260 31.35 -1.47 -14.43
CA MET A 260 30.34 -0.58 -14.99
C MET A 260 30.62 -0.33 -16.47
N ASN A 261 29.56 -0.41 -17.29
CA ASN A 261 29.60 -0.12 -18.73
C ASN A 261 30.55 -1.03 -19.52
N THR A 262 30.92 -2.21 -18.99
CA THR A 262 31.76 -3.20 -19.70
C THR A 262 30.99 -4.02 -20.73
N GLU A 263 29.66 -4.01 -20.65
CA GLU A 263 28.76 -4.70 -21.57
C GLU A 263 27.88 -3.67 -22.28
N ASP A 264 27.70 -3.83 -23.59
CA ASP A 264 26.73 -3.07 -24.37
C ASP A 264 25.33 -3.68 -24.16
N PRO A 265 24.38 -2.99 -23.53
CA PRO A 265 23.06 -3.55 -23.26
C PRO A 265 22.15 -3.53 -24.49
N PHE A 266 22.61 -3.01 -25.63
CA PHE A 266 21.79 -2.86 -26.82
C PHE A 266 22.16 -3.91 -27.88
N ASP A 267 21.19 -4.72 -28.28
CA ASP A 267 21.34 -5.62 -29.44
C ASP A 267 21.58 -4.84 -30.74
N ARG A 268 21.10 -3.59 -30.80
CA ARG A 268 21.31 -2.65 -31.90
C ARG A 268 21.54 -1.24 -31.37
N SER A 269 22.54 -0.55 -31.93
CA SER A 269 22.89 0.83 -31.56
C SER A 269 21.66 1.77 -31.63
N PRO A 270 21.21 2.35 -30.50
CA PRO A 270 20.12 3.32 -30.48
C PRO A 270 20.44 4.56 -31.32
N HIS A 271 19.42 5.15 -31.97
CA HIS A 271 19.59 6.42 -32.70
C HIS A 271 20.08 7.58 -31.83
N LEU A 272 19.91 7.49 -30.50
CA LEU A 272 20.43 8.47 -29.55
C LEU A 272 21.97 8.57 -29.61
N PHE A 273 22.66 7.49 -29.97
CA PHE A 273 24.11 7.49 -30.22
C PHE A 273 24.51 8.16 -31.55
N ARG A 274 23.62 8.95 -32.16
CA ARG A 274 23.98 9.90 -33.23
C ARG A 274 24.23 11.31 -32.69
N LEU A 275 23.82 11.58 -31.44
CA LEU A 275 24.17 12.83 -30.77
C LEU A 275 25.66 12.83 -30.41
N PRO A 276 26.30 13.98 -30.16
CA PRO A 276 27.66 14.00 -29.60
C PRO A 276 27.71 13.37 -28.20
N PHE A 277 28.59 12.39 -28.00
CA PHE A 277 28.89 11.75 -26.70
C PHE A 277 30.35 11.29 -26.68
N ASP A 278 30.85 10.89 -25.51
CA ASP A 278 32.18 10.29 -25.37
C ASP A 278 32.20 8.86 -25.94
N PRO A 279 32.92 8.57 -27.04
CA PRO A 279 32.94 7.24 -27.65
C PRO A 279 33.41 6.12 -26.71
N ASP A 280 34.20 6.48 -25.69
CA ASP A 280 34.72 5.55 -24.69
C ASP A 280 33.75 5.32 -23.52
N ASP A 281 32.69 6.13 -23.40
CA ASP A 281 31.65 5.99 -22.38
C ASP A 281 30.25 6.24 -22.95
N LYS A 282 29.86 5.45 -23.96
CA LYS A 282 28.51 5.52 -24.60
C LYS A 282 27.37 5.47 -23.60
N MET A 283 27.57 4.69 -22.53
CA MET A 283 26.58 4.46 -21.49
C MET A 283 26.35 5.67 -20.59
N SER A 284 27.25 6.66 -20.60
CA SER A 284 27.02 7.95 -19.92
C SER A 284 25.83 8.71 -20.50
N LEU A 285 25.59 8.61 -21.81
CA LEU A 285 24.49 9.30 -22.50
C LEU A 285 23.12 8.72 -22.12
N VAL A 286 23.06 7.41 -21.89
CA VAL A 286 21.86 6.69 -21.43
C VAL A 286 21.86 6.45 -19.92
N GLY A 287 22.70 7.19 -19.20
CA GLY A 287 22.83 7.10 -17.76
C GLY A 287 21.49 7.34 -17.08
N GLN A 288 21.29 6.69 -15.94
CA GLN A 288 20.09 6.91 -15.15
C GLN A 288 20.06 8.36 -14.67
N ASP A 289 18.97 9.06 -14.94
CA ASP A 289 18.77 10.38 -14.37
C ASP A 289 18.79 10.28 -12.84
N LEU A 290 19.77 10.96 -12.24
CA LEU A 290 19.94 11.07 -10.80
C LEU A 290 18.67 11.59 -10.13
N PHE A 291 17.98 12.57 -10.74
CA PHE A 291 16.84 13.21 -10.11
C PHE A 291 15.63 12.27 -10.06
N HIS A 292 15.25 11.64 -11.17
CA HIS A 292 14.20 10.62 -11.17
C HIS A 292 14.60 9.39 -10.33
N GLY A 293 15.84 8.91 -10.47
CA GLY A 293 16.38 7.77 -9.74
C GLY A 293 16.37 7.96 -8.23
N TRP A 294 16.66 9.18 -7.75
CA TRP A 294 16.50 9.52 -6.34
C TRP A 294 15.04 9.79 -5.97
N HIS A 295 14.42 10.83 -6.54
CA HIS A 295 13.15 11.36 -6.05
C HIS A 295 11.98 10.39 -6.23
N LEU A 296 11.98 9.59 -7.30
CA LEU A 296 10.93 8.62 -7.59
C LEU A 296 11.38 7.17 -7.46
N GLY A 297 12.64 6.93 -7.11
CA GLY A 297 13.21 5.60 -6.87
C GLY A 297 13.75 5.48 -5.45
N ALA A 298 15.09 5.46 -5.32
CA ALA A 298 15.81 5.13 -4.10
C ALA A 298 15.46 6.04 -2.90
N GLY A 299 15.20 7.32 -3.15
CA GLY A 299 14.82 8.28 -2.11
C GLY A 299 13.44 7.99 -1.52
N LYS A 300 12.49 7.45 -2.30
CA LYS A 300 11.18 7.04 -1.76
C LYS A 300 11.33 5.92 -0.76
N THR A 301 12.09 4.90 -1.15
CA THR A 301 12.39 3.75 -0.30
C THR A 301 13.12 4.20 0.96
N PHE A 302 14.20 4.98 0.80
CA PHE A 302 14.96 5.50 1.94
C PHE A 302 14.09 6.30 2.91
N MET A 303 13.28 7.22 2.40
CA MET A 303 12.43 8.05 3.25
C MET A 303 11.31 7.24 3.90
N ALA A 304 10.71 6.27 3.21
CA ALA A 304 9.73 5.37 3.82
C ALA A 304 10.31 4.61 5.02
N SER A 305 11.53 4.10 4.87
CA SER A 305 12.30 3.45 5.94
C SER A 305 12.62 4.40 7.10
N ALA A 306 13.10 5.61 6.78
CA ALA A 306 13.43 6.63 7.76
C ALA A 306 12.20 7.04 8.58
N LEU A 307 11.04 7.21 7.93
CA LEU A 307 9.76 7.53 8.58
C LEU A 307 9.27 6.38 9.48
N ALA A 308 9.37 5.13 9.01
CA ALA A 308 9.01 3.98 9.83
C ALA A 308 9.87 3.91 11.09
N LEU A 309 11.18 4.08 10.96
CA LEU A 309 12.12 4.13 12.08
C LEU A 309 11.81 5.30 13.03
N PHE A 310 11.60 6.49 12.48
CA PHE A 310 11.39 7.71 13.26
C PHE A 310 10.07 7.71 14.02
N SER A 311 9.06 6.98 13.52
CA SER A 311 7.76 6.86 14.20
C SER A 311 7.86 6.35 15.64
N ALA A 312 8.94 5.64 16.00
CA ALA A 312 9.16 5.16 17.36
C ALA A 312 9.40 6.29 18.39
N GLU A 313 9.90 7.44 17.96
CA GLU A 313 10.20 8.61 18.79
C GLU A 313 8.97 9.47 19.12
N TRP A 314 7.83 9.18 18.51
CA TRP A 314 6.61 9.97 18.67
C TRP A 314 5.74 9.40 19.79
N PRO A 315 4.97 10.26 20.50
CA PRO A 315 4.09 9.81 21.56
C PRO A 315 2.91 9.01 20.99
N GLY A 316 2.56 7.92 21.67
CA GLY A 316 1.41 7.07 21.30
C GLY A 316 1.58 5.64 21.77
N ARG A 317 0.48 5.00 22.19
CA ARG A 317 0.49 3.59 22.64
C ARG A 317 0.45 2.59 21.49
N SER A 318 -0.06 3.00 20.33
CA SER A 318 -0.07 2.19 19.10
C SER A 318 0.87 2.78 18.06
N LEU A 319 1.26 1.97 17.09
CA LEU A 319 2.04 2.43 15.95
C LEU A 319 1.30 3.53 15.17
N GLU A 320 -0.01 3.36 14.98
CA GLU A 320 -0.89 4.31 14.30
C GLU A 320 -0.92 5.66 15.02
N ALA A 321 -1.10 5.66 16.36
CA ALA A 321 -1.13 6.90 17.13
C ALA A 321 0.19 7.67 17.06
N ARG A 322 1.32 6.93 17.09
CA ARG A 322 2.66 7.54 16.93
C ARG A 322 2.84 8.12 15.53
N PHE A 323 2.40 7.39 14.51
CA PHE A 323 2.45 7.85 13.13
C PHE A 323 1.56 9.09 12.92
N ASP A 324 0.36 9.11 13.48
CA ASP A 324 -0.55 10.26 13.41
C ASP A 324 0.06 11.51 14.07
N ALA A 325 0.69 11.35 15.25
CA ALA A 325 1.41 12.44 15.91
C ALA A 325 2.57 12.97 15.06
N MET A 326 3.37 12.07 14.48
CA MET A 326 4.45 12.40 13.56
C MET A 326 3.96 13.16 12.33
N VAL A 327 2.88 12.69 11.72
CA VAL A 327 2.28 13.27 10.51
C VAL A 327 1.68 14.64 10.80
N ALA A 328 1.05 14.83 11.97
CA ALA A 328 0.57 16.12 12.40
C ALA A 328 1.71 17.15 12.49
N ASN A 329 2.86 16.76 13.05
CA ASN A 329 4.04 17.62 13.07
C ASN A 329 4.59 17.91 11.67
N PHE A 330 4.63 16.93 10.77
CA PHE A 330 5.03 17.15 9.37
C PHE A 330 4.19 18.23 8.67
N PHE A 331 2.86 18.12 8.77
CA PHE A 331 1.97 19.11 8.17
C PHE A 331 2.07 20.47 8.83
N GLN A 332 2.30 20.53 10.14
CA GLN A 332 2.54 21.78 10.86
C GLN A 332 3.84 22.43 10.37
N TRP A 333 4.95 21.69 10.33
CA TRP A 333 6.23 22.16 9.80
C TRP A 333 6.13 22.67 8.37
N CYS A 334 5.33 22.01 7.51
CA CYS A 334 5.11 22.47 6.13
C CYS A 334 4.45 23.85 6.09
N LYS A 335 3.47 24.12 6.97
CA LYS A 335 2.83 25.45 7.09
C LYS A 335 3.84 26.49 7.55
N ASP A 336 4.59 26.18 8.61
CA ASP A 336 5.53 27.11 9.24
C ASP A 336 6.69 27.49 8.29
N ASN A 337 7.13 26.54 7.45
CA ASN A 337 8.24 26.72 6.51
C ASN A 337 7.79 27.05 5.08
N ARG A 338 6.50 27.33 4.88
CA ARG A 338 5.88 27.61 3.57
C ARG A 338 6.23 26.56 2.51
N GLN A 339 6.30 25.29 2.91
CA GLN A 339 6.53 24.15 2.03
C GLN A 339 5.19 23.56 1.60
N GLN A 340 5.03 23.28 0.31
CA GLN A 340 3.82 22.64 -0.21
C GLN A 340 3.87 21.12 0.04
N ALA A 341 2.98 20.62 0.89
CA ALA A 341 2.76 19.18 1.06
C ALA A 341 1.90 18.65 -0.10
N TYR A 342 2.54 18.09 -1.13
CA TYR A 342 1.83 17.46 -2.26
C TYR A 342 1.06 16.20 -1.87
N ILE A 343 1.46 15.56 -0.77
CA ILE A 343 0.71 14.45 -0.19
C ILE A 343 -0.42 14.99 0.68
N ARG A 344 -1.66 14.55 0.40
CA ARG A 344 -2.84 14.95 1.18
C ARG A 344 -2.96 14.19 2.49
N LYS A 345 -2.43 12.97 2.52
CA LYS A 345 -2.44 12.07 3.68
C LYS A 345 -1.13 11.30 3.67
N LEU A 346 -0.48 11.21 4.82
CA LEU A 346 0.70 10.37 5.03
C LEU A 346 0.27 9.28 6.03
N THR A 347 0.15 8.06 5.56
CA THR A 347 -0.24 6.88 6.36
C THR A 347 0.78 5.75 6.22
N ARG A 348 0.60 4.68 6.99
CA ARG A 348 1.31 3.41 6.78
C ARG A 348 1.19 2.90 5.33
N ASP A 349 0.01 3.00 4.73
CA ASP A 349 -0.18 2.64 3.31
C ASP A 349 0.61 3.57 2.38
N THR A 350 0.73 4.86 2.73
CA THR A 350 1.51 5.83 1.93
C THR A 350 3.00 5.49 1.90
N ILE A 351 3.52 4.83 2.94
CA ILE A 351 4.91 4.32 2.97
C ILE A 351 5.00 2.84 2.56
N ASN A 352 3.89 2.22 2.16
CA ASN A 352 3.76 0.78 1.84
C ASN A 352 4.24 -0.14 2.98
N TRP A 353 3.92 0.19 4.24
CA TRP A 353 4.40 -0.55 5.42
C TRP A 353 3.24 -1.28 6.14
N LYS A 354 2.82 -2.42 5.57
CA LYS A 354 1.64 -3.18 6.00
C LYS A 354 1.86 -3.93 7.32
N LEU A 355 3.02 -4.56 7.48
CA LEU A 355 3.45 -5.20 8.72
C LEU A 355 4.74 -4.55 9.23
N SER A 356 4.98 -4.59 10.54
CA SER A 356 6.23 -4.07 11.14
C SER A 356 7.48 -4.80 10.64
N THR A 357 7.29 -6.00 10.10
CA THR A 357 8.31 -6.88 9.52
C THR A 357 8.46 -6.70 8.01
N ASP A 358 7.60 -5.90 7.38
CA ASP A 358 7.71 -5.57 5.95
C ASP A 358 8.69 -4.44 5.72
N PHE A 359 9.25 -4.44 4.52
CA PHE A 359 10.15 -3.40 4.05
C PHE A 359 9.39 -2.19 3.49
N PRO A 360 9.53 -0.98 4.07
CA PRO A 360 8.86 0.22 3.57
C PRO A 360 9.40 0.63 2.19
N THR A 361 8.54 1.08 1.27
CA THR A 361 8.96 1.43 -0.11
C THR A 361 8.47 2.78 -0.63
N GLY A 362 7.50 3.43 0.04
CA GLY A 362 7.00 4.74 -0.38
C GLY A 362 6.10 4.68 -1.62
N GLY A 363 4.82 4.97 -1.44
CA GLY A 363 3.78 4.91 -2.46
C GLY A 363 3.42 6.25 -3.13
N TRP A 364 4.18 7.33 -2.88
CA TRP A 364 3.88 8.64 -3.49
C TRP A 364 4.42 8.76 -4.93
N SER A 365 3.72 9.58 -5.73
CA SER A 365 3.98 9.74 -7.18
C SER A 365 4.73 11.01 -7.56
N LYS A 366 4.85 11.99 -6.66
CA LYS A 366 5.54 13.26 -6.92
C LYS A 366 6.93 13.26 -6.30
N GLY A 367 7.95 13.55 -7.11
CA GLY A 367 9.34 13.54 -6.67
C GLY A 367 9.64 14.59 -5.59
N SER A 368 8.99 15.76 -5.67
CA SER A 368 9.11 16.82 -4.67
C SER A 368 8.72 16.37 -3.25
N THR A 369 7.80 15.41 -3.12
CA THR A 369 7.42 14.84 -1.82
C THR A 369 8.62 14.24 -1.09
N THR A 370 9.50 13.51 -1.80
CA THR A 370 10.70 12.90 -1.21
C THR A 370 11.62 13.97 -0.62
N LEU A 371 11.81 15.09 -1.33
CA LEU A 371 12.65 16.20 -0.89
C LEU A 371 12.06 16.90 0.34
N VAL A 372 10.75 17.17 0.33
CA VAL A 372 10.06 17.84 1.44
C VAL A 372 10.05 16.97 2.69
N LEU A 373 9.78 15.67 2.57
CA LEU A 373 9.87 14.71 3.68
C LEU A 373 11.27 14.63 4.25
N MET A 374 12.31 14.59 3.39
CA MET A 374 13.71 14.53 3.85
C MET A 374 14.10 15.80 4.62
N ARG A 375 13.72 16.98 4.13
CA ARG A 375 13.98 18.27 4.82
C ARG A 375 13.29 18.32 6.18
N TRP A 376 12.03 17.93 6.24
CA TRP A 376 11.30 17.84 7.50
C TRP A 376 11.93 16.84 8.46
N PHE A 377 12.26 15.63 8.00
CA PHE A 377 12.90 14.59 8.82
C PHE A 377 14.19 15.10 9.46
N ILE A 378 15.03 15.80 8.70
CA ILE A 378 16.25 16.44 9.22
C ILE A 378 15.92 17.51 10.28
N SER A 379 14.89 18.33 10.07
CA SER A 379 14.44 19.33 11.06
C SER A 379 13.98 18.68 12.35
N ALA A 380 13.08 17.69 12.24
CA ALA A 380 12.51 17.00 13.40
C ALA A 380 13.58 16.22 14.18
N CYS A 381 14.53 15.57 13.51
CA CYS A 381 15.65 14.92 14.20
C CYS A 381 16.58 15.92 14.91
N ARG A 382 16.72 17.15 14.41
CA ARG A 382 17.50 18.20 15.10
C ARG A 382 16.78 18.68 16.36
N GLU A 383 15.46 18.83 16.31
CA GLU A 383 14.64 19.17 17.48
C GLU A 383 14.71 18.07 18.56
N CYS A 384 14.82 16.81 18.14
CA CYS A 384 14.97 15.65 19.04
C CYS A 384 16.43 15.26 19.31
N ALA A 385 17.43 16.08 18.93
CA ALA A 385 18.83 15.65 18.90
C ALA A 385 19.39 15.19 20.25
N THR A 386 18.88 15.75 21.35
CA THR A 386 19.26 15.36 22.73
C THR A 386 18.69 14.01 23.15
N SER A 387 17.58 13.59 22.55
CA SER A 387 16.88 12.33 22.87
C SER A 387 17.35 11.17 22.00
N ILE A 388 17.90 11.45 20.81
CA ILE A 388 18.42 10.43 19.91
C ILE A 388 19.78 9.95 20.42
N ALA A 389 19.83 8.71 20.92
CA ALA A 389 21.06 8.11 21.42
C ALA A 389 22.17 8.08 20.35
N GLU A 390 23.39 8.40 20.77
CA GLU A 390 24.57 8.36 19.89
C GLU A 390 24.81 6.92 19.42
N GLY A 391 25.12 6.74 18.13
CA GLY A 391 25.26 5.42 17.51
C GLY A 391 23.95 4.65 17.27
N SER A 392 22.79 5.20 17.64
CA SER A 392 21.50 4.57 17.31
C SER A 392 21.27 4.50 15.80
N LEU A 393 20.50 3.50 15.35
CA LEU A 393 20.12 3.36 13.94
C LEU A 393 19.49 4.64 13.38
N LEU A 394 18.71 5.34 14.20
CA LEU A 394 18.09 6.62 13.85
C LEU A 394 19.12 7.73 13.65
N ARG A 395 20.16 7.81 14.49
CA ARG A 395 21.27 8.76 14.33
C ARG A 395 22.02 8.54 13.02
N VAL A 396 22.31 7.27 12.68
CA VAL A 396 22.96 6.92 11.41
C VAL A 396 22.05 7.29 10.22
N CYS A 397 20.74 7.03 10.34
CA CYS A 397 19.75 7.38 9.32
C CYS A 397 19.63 8.89 9.11
N PHE A 398 19.64 9.66 10.20
CA PHE A 398 19.71 11.12 10.17
C PHE A 398 20.95 11.62 9.42
N ASN A 399 22.13 11.07 9.73
CA ASN A 399 23.38 11.46 9.06
C ASN A 399 23.36 11.12 7.56
N ALA A 400 22.76 9.98 7.17
CA ALA A 400 22.52 9.67 5.77
C ALA A 400 21.63 10.74 5.12
N ALA A 401 20.45 11.00 5.67
CA ALA A 401 19.50 11.96 5.12
C ALA A 401 20.10 13.37 5.00
N LEU A 402 20.83 13.81 6.03
CA LEU A 402 21.53 15.10 6.04
C LEU A 402 22.53 15.21 4.88
N ASN A 403 23.37 14.20 4.68
CA ASN A 403 24.37 14.22 3.61
C ASN A 403 23.71 14.19 2.21
N MET A 404 22.65 13.41 2.02
CA MET A 404 21.92 13.44 0.75
C MET A 404 21.24 14.79 0.50
N ASN A 405 20.65 15.41 1.53
CA ASN A 405 20.07 16.73 1.40
C ASN A 405 21.13 17.80 1.07
N LEU A 406 22.32 17.72 1.68
CA LEU A 406 23.45 18.61 1.35
C LEU A 406 23.94 18.39 -0.08
N PHE A 407 24.09 17.14 -0.52
CA PHE A 407 24.44 16.77 -1.89
C PHE A 407 23.47 17.41 -2.90
N LEU A 408 22.16 17.12 -2.77
CA LEU A 408 21.15 17.64 -3.70
C LEU A 408 21.03 19.17 -3.61
N SER A 409 21.04 19.74 -2.41
CA SER A 409 20.88 21.20 -2.24
C SER A 409 22.05 21.97 -2.82
N LYS A 410 23.27 21.46 -2.71
CA LYS A 410 24.44 22.07 -3.35
C LYS A 410 24.39 21.86 -4.86
N LEU A 411 24.10 20.65 -5.33
CA LEU A 411 23.96 20.35 -6.76
C LEU A 411 22.93 21.26 -7.45
N TYR A 412 21.77 21.48 -6.85
CA TYR A 412 20.72 22.37 -7.38
C TYR A 412 21.08 23.87 -7.38
N ARG A 413 22.11 24.29 -6.65
CA ARG A 413 22.58 25.69 -6.63
C ARG A 413 23.63 25.97 -7.70
N GLU A 414 24.26 24.92 -8.22
CA GLU A 414 25.24 25.06 -9.27
C GLU A 414 24.55 25.33 -10.61
N GLN A 415 25.30 25.92 -11.54
CA GLN A 415 24.84 26.12 -12.90
C GLN A 415 25.00 24.81 -13.71
N VAL A 416 24.81 24.88 -15.03
CA VAL A 416 25.07 23.75 -15.94
C VAL A 416 26.50 23.22 -15.76
N TRP A 417 27.45 24.12 -15.48
CA TRP A 417 28.85 23.79 -15.23
C TRP A 417 29.18 23.95 -13.75
N ILE A 418 29.89 22.97 -13.19
CA ILE A 418 30.31 22.94 -11.79
C ILE A 418 31.83 22.99 -11.73
N GLU A 419 32.37 23.92 -10.95
CA GLU A 419 33.81 24.01 -10.68
C GLU A 419 34.31 22.71 -10.02
N SER A 420 35.47 22.20 -10.43
CA SER A 420 35.98 20.90 -9.97
C SER A 420 36.11 20.79 -8.44
N SER A 421 36.55 21.87 -7.79
CA SER A 421 36.66 21.97 -6.33
C SER A 421 35.29 21.77 -5.66
N ARG A 422 34.26 22.47 -6.14
CA ARG A 422 32.87 22.38 -5.67
C ARG A 422 32.23 21.04 -6.01
N ALA A 423 32.50 20.50 -7.19
CA ALA A 423 32.01 19.20 -7.62
C ALA A 423 32.55 18.07 -6.71
N THR A 424 33.81 18.18 -6.29
CA THR A 424 34.44 17.27 -5.32
C THR A 424 33.75 17.36 -3.95
N GLU A 425 33.52 18.57 -3.46
CA GLU A 425 32.81 18.82 -2.19
C GLU A 425 31.36 18.29 -2.23
N ILE A 426 30.65 18.49 -3.34
CA ILE A 426 29.30 17.95 -3.57
C ILE A 426 29.37 16.43 -3.55
N ALA A 427 30.24 15.82 -4.35
CA ALA A 427 30.39 14.38 -4.44
C ALA A 427 30.70 13.74 -3.07
N ASP A 428 31.51 14.38 -2.23
CA ASP A 428 31.82 13.91 -0.88
C ASP A 428 30.58 13.74 0.00
N HIS A 429 29.57 14.60 -0.14
CA HIS A 429 28.28 14.41 0.52
C HIS A 429 27.51 13.20 -0.02
N GLY A 430 27.55 12.97 -1.34
CA GLY A 430 26.97 11.78 -1.96
C GLY A 430 27.62 10.48 -1.45
N PHE A 431 28.95 10.46 -1.35
CA PHE A 431 29.69 9.32 -0.78
C PHE A 431 29.38 9.09 0.69
N LYS A 432 29.33 10.16 1.50
CA LYS A 432 28.94 10.06 2.91
C LYS A 432 27.53 9.49 3.06
N PHE A 433 26.58 9.90 2.22
CA PHE A 433 25.25 9.29 2.19
C PHE A 433 25.32 7.78 1.93
N LEU A 434 26.06 7.34 0.92
CA LEU A 434 26.19 5.91 0.60
C LEU A 434 26.78 5.12 1.76
N HIS A 435 27.83 5.65 2.39
CA HIS A 435 28.45 5.07 3.56
C HIS A 435 27.46 4.93 4.73
N TYR A 436 26.76 6.02 5.10
CA TYR A 436 25.76 5.96 6.17
C TYR A 436 24.56 5.08 5.81
N ASN A 437 24.12 5.03 4.55
CA ASN A 437 23.06 4.13 4.12
C ASN A 437 23.48 2.65 4.26
N ALA A 438 24.73 2.32 3.92
CA ALA A 438 25.28 0.98 4.12
C ALA A 438 25.36 0.62 5.60
N LEU A 439 25.82 1.54 6.46
CA LEU A 439 25.81 1.35 7.92
C LEU A 439 24.40 1.15 8.47
N CYS A 440 23.43 1.95 8.00
CA CYS A 440 22.01 1.79 8.31
C CYS A 440 21.49 0.40 7.96
N ALA A 441 21.75 -0.08 6.73
CA ALA A 441 21.30 -1.39 6.29
C ALA A 441 21.95 -2.51 7.10
N LYS A 442 23.25 -2.40 7.40
CA LYS A 442 23.97 -3.35 8.24
C LYS A 442 23.41 -3.39 9.65
N GLN A 443 23.27 -2.24 10.32
CA GLN A 443 22.74 -2.18 11.68
C GLN A 443 21.28 -2.65 11.76
N ALA A 444 20.44 -2.32 10.77
CA ALA A 444 19.08 -2.84 10.70
C ALA A 444 19.08 -4.38 10.56
N PHE A 445 19.97 -4.94 9.75
CA PHE A 445 20.13 -6.39 9.61
C PHE A 445 20.60 -7.03 10.93
N ASP A 446 21.60 -6.45 11.59
CA ASP A 446 22.14 -6.93 12.87
C ASP A 446 21.07 -6.88 13.98
N GLU A 447 20.17 -5.88 13.94
CA GLU A 447 19.01 -5.74 14.84
C GLU A 447 17.78 -6.57 14.42
N ASN A 448 17.88 -7.39 13.36
CA ASN A 448 16.78 -8.17 12.78
C ASN A 448 15.55 -7.32 12.40
N LYS A 449 15.80 -6.11 11.89
CA LYS A 449 14.78 -5.15 11.43
C LYS A 449 14.78 -5.07 9.91
N ALA A 450 13.67 -5.42 9.28
CA ALA A 450 13.45 -5.29 7.84
C ALA A 450 13.14 -3.84 7.42
N LEU A 451 13.91 -2.85 7.89
CA LEU A 451 13.61 -1.44 7.68
C LEU A 451 14.44 -0.83 6.55
N LEU A 452 15.72 -1.17 6.40
CA LEU A 452 16.66 -0.47 5.52
C LEU A 452 17.33 -1.45 4.55
N THR A 453 17.55 -1.00 3.31
CA THR A 453 18.22 -1.77 2.27
C THR A 453 19.35 -0.96 1.66
N ILE A 454 20.30 -1.67 1.06
CA ILE A 454 21.37 -1.08 0.26
C ILE A 454 20.79 -0.58 -1.06
N LEU A 455 20.89 0.73 -1.30
CA LEU A 455 20.33 1.38 -2.48
C LEU A 455 21.30 1.29 -3.68
N ARG A 456 21.41 0.12 -4.30
CA ARG A 456 22.34 -0.12 -5.43
C ARG A 456 22.12 0.81 -6.62
N THR A 457 20.87 1.17 -6.90
CA THR A 457 20.50 2.01 -8.04
C THR A 457 21.07 3.42 -7.95
N ILE A 458 21.03 4.05 -6.76
CA ILE A 458 21.56 5.41 -6.58
C ILE A 458 23.09 5.41 -6.51
N GLN A 459 23.70 4.31 -6.08
CA GLN A 459 25.14 4.15 -6.03
C GLN A 459 25.78 4.33 -7.41
N ARG A 460 25.18 3.74 -8.45
CA ARG A 460 25.63 3.93 -9.84
C ARG A 460 25.54 5.41 -10.25
N ALA A 461 24.41 6.06 -10.01
CA ALA A 461 24.21 7.46 -10.37
C ALA A 461 25.21 8.40 -9.67
N LEU A 462 25.47 8.20 -8.37
CA LEU A 462 26.41 9.02 -7.60
C LEU A 462 27.87 8.82 -8.04
N LEU A 463 28.28 7.57 -8.31
CA LEU A 463 29.64 7.30 -8.80
C LEU A 463 29.86 7.78 -10.23
N SER A 464 28.86 7.61 -11.11
CA SER A 464 28.91 8.13 -12.47
C SER A 464 29.04 9.65 -12.45
N GLY A 465 28.29 10.35 -11.59
CA GLY A 465 28.43 11.78 -11.39
C GLY A 465 29.85 12.16 -10.98
N HIS A 466 30.43 11.52 -9.96
CA HIS A 466 31.80 11.80 -9.53
C HIS A 466 32.84 11.55 -10.64
N ALA A 467 32.72 10.44 -11.39
CA ALA A 467 33.61 10.13 -12.49
C ALA A 467 33.54 11.21 -13.60
N GLN A 468 32.33 11.66 -13.92
CA GLN A 468 32.11 12.73 -14.90
C GLN A 468 32.68 14.06 -14.40
N PHE A 469 32.46 14.42 -13.12
CA PHE A 469 33.03 15.65 -12.55
C PHE A 469 34.56 15.70 -12.57
N VAL A 470 35.22 14.55 -12.46
CA VAL A 470 36.69 14.45 -12.45
C VAL A 470 37.27 14.35 -13.87
N ARG A 471 36.65 13.58 -14.77
CA ARG A 471 37.17 13.36 -16.14
C ARG A 471 36.83 14.49 -17.09
N ALA A 472 35.64 15.05 -16.94
CA ALA A 472 35.16 16.05 -17.84
C ALA A 472 35.85 17.36 -17.43
N GLY A 473 37.03 17.60 -18.02
CA GLY A 473 37.75 18.86 -17.98
C GLY A 473 36.99 20.00 -18.64
N TRP A 474 35.71 20.18 -18.33
CA TRP A 474 34.92 21.39 -18.54
C TRP A 474 35.27 22.45 -17.48
N LEU A 475 36.54 22.42 -17.06
CA LEU A 475 37.20 23.56 -16.48
C LEU A 475 37.15 24.62 -17.58
N LEU A 476 36.36 25.68 -17.36
CA LEU A 476 36.79 26.96 -17.89
C LEU A 476 38.25 27.09 -17.43
N PRO A 477 39.22 27.22 -18.35
CA PRO A 477 40.61 27.39 -17.94
C PRO A 477 40.62 28.52 -16.91
N ASP A 478 41.25 28.29 -15.76
CA ASP A 478 41.43 29.30 -14.72
C ASP A 478 41.89 30.58 -15.43
N LYS A 479 41.05 31.62 -15.37
CA LYS A 479 41.36 32.93 -15.92
C LYS A 479 42.23 33.71 -14.96
#